data_AF-A0A9W4IPS4-F1
#
_entry.id   AF-A0A9W4IPS4-F1
#
_cell.length_a   1.000
_cell.length_b   1.000
_cell.length_c   1.000
_cell.angle_alpha   90.00
_cell.angle_beta   90.00
_cell.angle_gamma   90.00
#
_symmetry.space_group_name_H-M   'P 1'
#
loop_
_entity.id
_entity.type
_entity.pdbx_description
1 polymer ?
#
loop_
_entity_poly.entity_id
_entity_poly.type
_entity_poly.pdbx_seq_one_letter_code
_entity_poly.pdbx_strand_id
1 'polypeptide(L)'
;MDSPNSSPDQEKQRGQQPSELSVLNDKDNTLESSDHIPLLPSSSQHEEETRHTLATEAFQPILKVLADLERDDPKFAFPAARLVGLYRRLRESCVSKHIDVQKLDQSNQTLKEAETHLRKERDGLQLHHE
;
A
#
# COMPACT_ATOMS: atom_id res chain seq x y z
N MET A 1 22.08 58.80 -6.03
CA MET A 1 22.67 57.73 -5.22
C MET A 1 21.52 56.85 -4.74
N ASP A 2 20.88 56.04 -5.58
CA ASP A 2 21.40 54.87 -6.33
C ASP A 2 22.01 53.86 -5.34
N SER A 3 21.23 52.91 -4.82
CA SER A 3 20.88 51.58 -5.38
C SER A 3 21.94 50.51 -5.02
N PRO A 4 21.66 49.20 -5.10
CA PRO A 4 20.69 48.41 -4.32
C PRO A 4 21.32 47.05 -3.90
N ASN A 5 20.56 46.10 -3.35
CA ASN A 5 20.70 44.71 -3.78
C ASN A 5 19.38 43.96 -3.57
N SER A 6 18.78 43.66 -4.71
CA SER A 6 17.54 42.91 -4.94
C SER A 6 17.88 41.44 -5.19
N SER A 7 16.94 40.54 -4.96
CA SER A 7 16.76 39.39 -5.84
C SER A 7 15.29 38.96 -5.82
N PRO A 8 14.61 38.98 -6.99
CA PRO A 8 13.28 38.42 -7.18
C PRO A 8 13.40 36.98 -7.70
N ASP A 9 12.44 36.12 -7.34
CA ASP A 9 12.27 34.83 -8.01
C ASP A 9 10.82 34.74 -8.53
N GLN A 10 10.61 35.26 -9.74
CA GLN A 10 9.46 34.94 -10.58
C GLN A 10 9.85 34.99 -12.06
N GLU A 11 9.76 33.82 -12.69
CA GLU A 11 9.14 33.57 -14.00
C GLU A 11 9.61 34.39 -15.22
N LYS A 12 10.33 33.76 -16.18
CA LYS A 12 9.77 33.37 -17.50
C LYS A 12 10.80 32.85 -18.51
N GLN A 13 10.37 31.75 -19.14
CA GLN A 13 10.46 31.44 -20.58
C GLN A 13 11.77 30.99 -21.25
N ARG A 14 11.62 29.77 -21.78
CA ARG A 14 11.84 29.39 -23.20
C ARG A 14 13.25 28.94 -23.56
N GLY A 15 13.31 27.64 -23.82
CA GLY A 15 14.16 27.06 -24.86
C GLY A 15 15.40 26.39 -24.30
N GLN A 16 15.41 25.06 -24.33
CA GLN A 16 16.17 24.26 -25.30
C GLN A 16 16.16 22.82 -24.74
N GLN A 17 15.44 21.93 -25.42
CA GLN A 17 15.74 20.50 -25.35
C GLN A 17 17.15 20.27 -25.92
N PRO A 18 17.81 19.18 -25.52
CA PRO A 18 17.87 18.06 -26.46
C PRO A 18 17.72 16.70 -25.76
N SER A 19 16.82 15.87 -26.27
CA SER A 19 16.99 14.42 -26.19
C SER A 19 16.66 13.86 -27.56
N GLU A 20 17.66 13.96 -28.44
CA GLU A 20 17.78 13.19 -29.66
C GLU A 20 18.06 11.72 -29.25
N LEU A 21 17.53 10.65 -29.83
CA LEU A 21 17.05 10.40 -31.19
C LEU A 21 15.92 9.35 -31.19
N SER A 22 14.98 9.56 -32.12
CA SER A 22 14.21 8.64 -32.99
C SER A 22 14.41 7.13 -32.77
N VAL A 23 13.39 6.29 -33.00
CA VAL A 23 13.05 5.82 -34.35
C VAL A 23 11.71 5.06 -34.31
N LEU A 24 10.80 5.51 -35.19
CA LEU A 24 9.84 4.75 -35.99
C LEU A 24 8.83 3.83 -35.28
N ASN A 25 7.61 4.38 -35.21
CA ASN A 25 6.35 3.65 -35.18
C ASN A 25 6.22 2.82 -36.47
N ASP A 26 6.46 1.50 -36.38
CA ASP A 26 6.08 0.56 -37.43
C ASP A 26 4.80 -0.17 -37.03
N LYS A 27 3.91 -0.21 -38.01
CA LYS A 27 2.51 -0.56 -37.92
C LYS A 27 2.31 -1.98 -38.47
N ASP A 28 1.38 -2.68 -37.83
CA ASP A 28 0.66 -3.88 -38.26
C ASP A 28 1.44 -5.18 -38.52
N ASN A 29 1.30 -6.14 -37.58
CA ASN A 29 1.09 -7.55 -37.91
C ASN A 29 0.79 -8.44 -36.69
N THR A 30 -0.50 -8.77 -36.60
CA THR A 30 -1.00 -10.15 -36.45
C THR A 30 -1.11 -10.76 -35.05
N LEU A 31 -2.31 -11.32 -34.83
CA LEU A 31 -2.67 -12.38 -33.89
C LEU A 31 -3.06 -11.98 -32.46
N GLU A 32 -4.34 -11.61 -32.33
CA GLU A 32 -5.30 -12.37 -31.54
C GLU A 32 -4.69 -13.41 -30.56
N SER A 33 -4.44 -13.00 -29.32
CA SER A 33 -4.81 -13.82 -28.16
C SER A 33 -5.35 -12.88 -27.08
N SER A 34 -6.65 -12.66 -27.14
CA SER A 34 -7.43 -12.11 -26.03
C SER A 34 -7.45 -13.15 -24.91
N ASP A 35 -6.31 -13.33 -24.25
CA ASP A 35 -6.28 -13.98 -22.95
C ASP A 35 -6.82 -12.95 -21.97
N HIS A 36 -8.13 -13.06 -21.74
CA HIS A 36 -8.81 -12.44 -20.62
C HIS A 36 -8.17 -12.97 -19.33
N ILE A 37 -7.04 -12.38 -18.93
CA ILE A 37 -6.59 -12.44 -17.56
C ILE A 37 -7.69 -11.72 -16.79
N PRO A 38 -8.45 -12.41 -15.91
CA PRO A 38 -9.30 -11.69 -14.98
C PRO A 38 -8.35 -10.75 -14.24
N LEU A 39 -8.61 -9.44 -14.33
CA LEU A 39 -7.91 -8.43 -13.55
C LEU A 39 -8.04 -8.88 -12.10
N LEU A 40 -7.05 -9.62 -11.60
CA LEU A 40 -6.96 -9.98 -10.20
C LEU A 40 -6.88 -8.63 -9.51
N PRO A 41 -7.88 -8.24 -8.68
CA PRO A 41 -7.79 -7.00 -7.95
C PRO A 41 -6.46 -7.05 -7.23
N SER A 42 -5.61 -6.05 -7.52
CA SER A 42 -4.24 -6.01 -7.05
C SER A 42 -4.26 -6.32 -5.56
N SER A 43 -3.46 -7.30 -5.08
CA SER A 43 -3.48 -7.76 -3.68
C SER A 43 -3.49 -6.61 -2.67
N SER A 44 -2.91 -5.46 -3.03
CA SER A 44 -2.90 -4.24 -2.23
C SER A 44 -4.28 -3.60 -2.04
N GLN A 45 -5.15 -3.63 -3.06
CA GLN A 45 -6.49 -3.04 -3.02
C GLN A 45 -7.41 -3.85 -2.10
N HIS A 46 -7.35 -5.17 -2.17
CA HIS A 46 -8.11 -6.04 -1.28
C HIS A 46 -7.64 -5.90 0.17
N GLU A 47 -6.34 -5.81 0.42
CA GLU A 47 -5.77 -5.55 1.76
C GLU A 47 -6.16 -4.17 2.30
N GLU A 48 -6.19 -3.13 1.45
CA GLU A 48 -6.62 -1.79 1.83
C GLU A 48 -8.12 -1.77 2.18
N GLU A 49 -8.94 -2.43 1.39
CA GLU A 49 -10.38 -2.56 1.61
C GLU A 49 -10.71 -3.37 2.88
N THR A 50 -9.99 -4.45 3.17
CA THR A 50 -10.15 -5.19 4.45
C THR A 50 -9.67 -4.37 5.64
N ARG A 51 -8.54 -3.65 5.51
CA ARG A 51 -8.04 -2.74 6.55
C ARG A 51 -9.04 -1.63 6.84
N HIS A 52 -9.61 -1.02 5.81
CA HIS A 52 -10.63 0.01 5.95
C HIS A 52 -11.94 -0.55 6.51
N THR A 53 -12.41 -1.71 6.08
CA THR A 53 -13.63 -2.32 6.61
C THR A 53 -13.47 -2.64 8.10
N LEU A 54 -12.37 -3.32 8.48
CA LEU A 54 -12.06 -3.63 9.88
C LEU A 54 -11.89 -2.36 10.73
N ALA A 55 -11.27 -1.31 10.17
CA ALA A 55 -11.07 -0.05 10.84
C ALA A 55 -12.40 0.68 11.06
N THR A 56 -13.23 0.84 10.03
CA THR A 56 -14.35 1.78 10.03
C THR A 56 -15.65 1.20 10.57
N GLU A 57 -15.88 -0.11 10.42
CA GLU A 57 -17.11 -0.77 10.90
C GLU A 57 -17.14 -0.84 12.45
N ALA A 58 -15.99 -1.18 13.05
CA ALA A 58 -15.86 -1.30 14.51
C ALA A 58 -16.10 0.03 15.26
N PHE A 59 -15.99 1.18 14.57
CA PHE A 59 -16.21 2.50 15.18
C PHE A 59 -17.60 3.07 14.95
N GLN A 60 -18.46 2.46 14.11
CA GLN A 60 -19.81 2.99 13.84
C GLN A 60 -20.64 3.29 15.11
N PRO A 61 -20.68 2.40 16.13
CA PRO A 61 -21.42 2.69 17.35
C PRO A 61 -20.85 3.90 18.11
N ILE A 62 -19.52 4.02 18.16
CA ILE A 62 -18.81 5.11 18.83
C ILE A 62 -19.03 6.45 18.10
N LEU A 63 -19.04 6.45 16.77
CA LEU A 63 -19.30 7.65 15.98
C LEU A 63 -20.72 8.18 16.22
N LYS A 64 -21.70 7.28 16.37
CA LYS A 64 -23.06 7.65 16.75
C LYS A 64 -23.11 8.28 18.15
N VAL A 65 -22.45 7.66 19.13
CA VAL A 65 -22.36 8.22 20.50
C VAL A 65 -21.67 9.58 20.50
N LEU A 66 -20.65 9.80 19.67
CA LEU A 66 -20.02 11.11 19.53
C LEU A 66 -20.96 12.16 18.93
N ALA A 67 -21.79 11.80 17.95
CA ALA A 67 -22.77 12.70 17.37
C ALA A 67 -23.89 13.06 18.38
N ASP A 68 -24.32 12.09 19.18
CA ASP A 68 -25.27 12.34 20.27
C ASP A 68 -24.63 13.23 21.36
N LEU A 69 -23.38 12.97 21.71
CA LEU A 69 -22.61 13.77 22.68
C LEU A 69 -22.36 15.21 22.21
N GLU A 70 -22.15 15.44 20.92
CA GLU A 70 -22.05 16.78 20.33
C GLU A 70 -23.33 17.60 20.51
N ARG A 71 -24.48 16.94 20.47
CA ARG A 71 -25.79 17.56 20.66
C ARG A 71 -26.14 17.77 22.14
N ASP A 72 -25.86 16.77 22.97
CA ASP A 72 -26.32 16.73 24.36
C ASP A 72 -25.32 17.38 25.33
N ASP A 73 -24.02 17.27 25.07
CA ASP A 73 -22.97 17.82 25.93
C ASP A 73 -21.69 18.28 25.17
N PRO A 74 -21.76 19.43 24.47
CA PRO A 74 -20.70 19.88 23.57
C PRO A 74 -19.35 20.16 24.25
N LYS A 75 -19.30 20.39 25.57
CA LYS A 75 -18.02 20.57 26.30
C LYS A 75 -17.15 19.31 26.26
N PHE A 76 -17.75 18.13 26.12
CA PHE A 76 -17.02 16.85 26.07
C PHE A 76 -16.91 16.26 24.67
N ALA A 77 -17.74 16.72 23.73
CA ALA A 77 -17.75 16.23 22.36
C ALA A 77 -16.37 16.31 21.69
N PHE A 78 -15.72 17.47 21.74
CA PHE A 78 -14.40 17.65 21.13
C PHE A 78 -13.30 16.81 21.81
N PRO A 79 -13.15 16.82 23.16
CA PRO A 79 -12.23 15.91 23.83
C PRO A 79 -12.46 14.43 23.52
N ALA A 80 -13.71 13.98 23.49
CA ALA A 80 -14.07 12.59 23.21
C ALA A 80 -13.76 12.22 21.76
N ALA A 81 -14.11 13.07 20.80
CA ALA A 81 -13.80 12.87 19.38
C ALA A 81 -12.27 12.82 19.14
N ARG A 82 -11.51 13.67 19.83
CA ARG A 82 -10.03 13.66 19.77
C ARG A 82 -9.46 12.34 20.28
N LEU A 83 -9.97 11.82 21.39
CA LEU A 83 -9.54 10.53 21.95
C LEU A 83 -9.85 9.37 20.99
N VAL A 84 -11.08 9.30 20.50
CA VAL A 84 -11.50 8.27 19.53
C VAL A 84 -10.65 8.33 18.25
N GLY A 85 -10.34 9.54 17.76
CA GLY A 85 -9.48 9.74 16.60
C GLY A 85 -8.02 9.32 16.81
N LEU A 86 -7.50 9.38 18.04
CA LEU A 86 -6.16 8.86 18.37
C LEU A 86 -6.17 7.32 18.43
N TYR A 87 -7.18 6.75 19.10
CA TYR A 87 -7.31 5.30 19.22
C TYR A 87 -7.52 4.62 17.87
N ARG A 88 -8.33 5.21 16.97
CA ARG A 88 -8.52 4.69 15.61
C ARG A 88 -7.19 4.59 14.85
N ARG A 89 -6.38 5.65 14.89
CA ARG A 89 -5.05 5.67 14.24
C ARG A 89 -4.08 4.64 14.83
N LEU A 90 -4.11 4.46 16.16
CA LEU A 90 -3.32 3.43 16.81
C LEU A 90 -3.74 2.04 16.34
N ARG A 91 -5.05 1.77 16.29
CA ARG A 91 -5.59 0.49 15.82
C ARG A 91 -5.23 0.22 14.37
N GLU A 92 -5.37 1.20 13.48
CA GLU A 92 -4.94 1.10 12.08
C GLU A 92 -3.45 0.73 11.96
N SER A 93 -2.58 1.35 12.78
CA SER A 93 -1.15 1.03 12.82
C SER A 93 -0.87 -0.39 13.34
N CYS A 94 -1.60 -0.85 14.35
CA CYS A 94 -1.46 -2.20 14.89
C CYS A 94 -1.93 -3.29 13.92
N VAL A 95 -3.06 -3.07 13.23
CA VAL A 95 -3.58 -4.03 12.25
C VAL A 95 -2.62 -4.17 11.06
N SER A 96 -2.01 -3.07 10.61
CA SER A 96 -0.98 -3.13 9.54
C SER A 96 0.18 -4.05 9.92
N LYS A 97 0.73 -3.91 11.15
CA LYS A 97 1.82 -4.76 11.62
C LYS A 97 1.41 -6.23 11.76
N HIS A 98 0.15 -6.50 12.10
CA HIS A 98 -0.34 -7.86 12.23
C HIS A 98 -0.39 -8.59 10.88
N ILE A 99 -0.83 -7.89 9.82
CA ILE A 99 -0.85 -8.43 8.45
C ILE A 99 0.57 -8.73 7.98
N ASP A 100 1.53 -7.82 8.24
CA ASP A 100 2.94 -8.03 7.88
C ASP A 100 3.55 -9.25 8.58
N VAL A 101 3.27 -9.42 9.89
CA VAL A 101 3.72 -10.59 10.66
C VAL A 101 3.11 -11.88 10.11
N GLN A 102 1.81 -11.88 9.82
CA GLN A 102 1.13 -13.05 9.26
C GLN A 102 1.72 -13.46 7.91
N LYS A 103 2.02 -12.48 7.05
CA LYS A 103 2.64 -12.71 5.74
C LYS A 103 4.07 -13.25 5.88
N LEU A 104 4.84 -12.73 6.83
CA LEU A 104 6.18 -13.22 7.14
C LEU A 104 6.16 -14.67 7.65
N ASP A 105 5.22 -15.00 8.52
CA ASP A 105 5.06 -16.36 9.04
C ASP A 105 4.69 -17.35 7.94
N GLN A 106 3.77 -16.98 7.03
CA GLN A 106 3.43 -17.80 5.87
C GLN A 106 4.66 -18.03 4.96
N SER A 107 5.44 -16.99 4.69
CA SER A 107 6.67 -17.12 3.88
C SER A 107 7.68 -18.05 4.55
N ASN A 108 7.88 -17.91 5.87
CA ASN A 108 8.77 -18.78 6.64
C ASN A 108 8.30 -20.25 6.62
N GLN A 109 6.99 -20.48 6.66
CA GLN A 109 6.44 -21.84 6.58
C GLN A 109 6.73 -22.47 5.22
N THR A 110 6.48 -21.76 4.13
CA THR A 110 6.83 -22.20 2.77
C THR A 110 8.32 -22.49 2.63
N LEU A 111 9.18 -21.64 3.21
CA LEU A 111 10.62 -21.84 3.19
C LEU A 111 11.04 -23.13 3.91
N LYS A 112 10.46 -23.42 5.09
CA LYS A 112 10.72 -24.67 5.81
C LYS A 112 10.31 -25.88 4.99
N GLU A 113 9.16 -25.82 4.33
CA GLU A 113 8.68 -26.90 3.47
C GLU A 113 9.64 -27.13 2.28
N ALA A 114 10.09 -26.06 1.63
CA ALA A 114 11.09 -26.14 0.56
C ALA A 114 12.43 -26.72 1.07
N GLU A 115 12.89 -26.33 2.26
CA GLU A 115 14.09 -26.88 2.87
C GLU A 115 13.97 -28.39 3.10
N THR A 116 12.82 -28.85 3.62
CA THR A 116 12.57 -30.28 3.82
C THR A 116 12.54 -31.05 2.50
N HIS A 117 12.01 -30.46 1.43
CA HIS A 117 11.99 -31.05 0.10
C HIS A 117 13.41 -31.22 -0.46
N LEU A 118 14.20 -30.15 -0.44
CA LEU A 118 15.58 -30.16 -0.94
C LEU A 118 16.46 -31.14 -0.16
N ARG A 119 16.25 -31.27 1.15
CA ARG A 119 16.93 -32.27 1.99
C ARG A 119 16.63 -33.68 1.50
N LYS A 120 15.35 -33.98 1.25
CA LYS A 120 14.91 -35.28 0.75
C LYS A 120 15.47 -35.58 -0.64
N GLU A 121 15.48 -34.61 -1.55
CA GLU A 121 16.09 -34.77 -2.88
C GLU A 121 17.59 -35.04 -2.79
N ARG A 122 18.31 -34.29 -1.96
CA ARG A 122 19.74 -34.49 -1.73
C ARG A 122 20.04 -35.87 -1.15
N ASP A 123 19.25 -36.32 -0.17
CA ASP A 123 19.44 -37.65 0.44
C ASP A 123 19.12 -38.77 -0.57
N GLY A 124 18.10 -38.59 -1.43
CA GLY A 124 17.81 -39.51 -2.54
C GLY A 124 18.91 -39.56 -3.59
N LEU A 125 19.49 -38.42 -3.96
CA LEU A 125 20.63 -38.33 -4.88
C LEU A 125 21.88 -39.02 -4.33
N GLN A 126 22.15 -38.93 -3.02
CA GLN A 126 23.28 -39.64 -2.38
C GLN A 126 23.10 -41.16 -2.40
N LEU A 127 21.88 -41.66 -2.25
CA LEU A 127 21.55 -43.09 -2.28
C LEU A 127 21.73 -43.74 -3.67
N HIS A 128 21.78 -42.95 -4.74
CA HIS A 128 22.01 -43.42 -6.11
C HIS A 128 23.50 -43.41 -6.52
N HIS A 129 24.42 -43.11 -5.60
CA HIS A 129 25.86 -43.03 -5.86
C HIS A 129 26.70 -44.09 -5.13
N GLU A 130 26.06 -45.04 -4.43
CA GLU A 130 26.66 -46.32 -3.98
C GLU A 130 26.29 -47.45 -4.94
#